data_AF-A0A137SG61-F1
#
_entry.id   AF-A0A137SG61-F1
#
_cell.length_a   1.000
_cell.length_b   1.000
_cell.length_c   1.000
_cell.angle_alpha   90.00
_cell.angle_beta   90.00
_cell.angle_gamma   90.00
#
_symmetry.space_group_name_H-M   'P 1'
#
loop_
_entity.id
_entity.type
_entity.pdbx_description
1 polymer ?
#
loop_
_entity_poly.entity_id
_entity_poly.type
_entity_poly.pdbx_seq_one_letter_code
_entity_poly.pdbx_strand_id
1 'polypeptide(L)'
;MNTPKHPDLGAALEHSRSGLRDNHRRTLARLLFFVTGSALVVFAVLQFFNGFPWVSAIELLASGLLFFGAQRLKTTPHLQQWIYAYLVALFSFFIVIMLLPDASIAAFVWVLMMPVLAYLLLGKCEGMILSVPFMVVGLVVYYFFLETVGTAHGMIDLLNMVLCGVLMQVFMHMYEERREEAEQRLVDMAQTDALTGLANRANFQSTLARTIAECERNGSGFALVVMDIDHFKLVNDTLGHDAGDHVLRNIGQCLTERLRTTDSVGRLGGEEFGLILRDVKPADAFELMDELRERIAGRELHYGEAGIRVTASFGIAQWPDHGQDAETLFCVADRCLYTGKRAGRNRVAPAGPVHRDRSEKTVAGGTV
;
A
#
# COMPACT_ATOMS: atom_id res chain seq x y z
N MET A 1 18.55 -3.20 26.28
CA MET A 1 17.60 -2.09 26.14
C MET A 1 17.04 -2.21 24.73
N ASN A 2 15.78 -2.63 24.61
CA ASN A 2 15.15 -2.97 23.34
C ASN A 2 15.20 -1.77 22.39
N THR A 3 15.90 -1.90 21.27
CA THR A 3 15.77 -0.98 20.14
C THR A 3 14.32 -1.07 19.64
N PRO A 4 13.59 0.05 19.51
CA PRO A 4 12.29 0.01 18.88
C PRO A 4 12.52 -0.43 17.43
N LYS A 5 11.90 -1.54 17.02
CA LYS A 5 11.81 -1.90 15.60
C LYS A 5 11.22 -0.69 14.87
N HIS A 6 12.00 -0.05 13.99
CA HIS A 6 11.49 1.02 13.15
C HIS A 6 10.32 0.45 12.34
N PRO A 7 9.10 1.03 12.44
CA PRO A 7 7.98 0.55 11.67
C PRO A 7 8.33 0.72 10.20
N ASP A 8 8.23 -0.38 9.46
CA ASP A 8 8.46 -0.42 8.03
C ASP A 8 7.51 0.58 7.37
N LEU A 9 8.04 1.69 6.84
CA LEU A 9 7.23 2.77 6.27
C LEU A 9 6.48 2.29 5.02
N GLY A 10 6.97 1.22 4.36
CA GLY A 10 6.21 0.48 3.34
C GLY A 10 4.94 -0.10 3.94
N ALA A 11 5.04 -0.80 5.07
CA ALA A 11 3.88 -1.24 5.85
C ALA A 11 3.04 -0.06 6.38
N ALA A 12 3.63 1.09 6.73
CA ALA A 12 2.88 2.26 7.18
C ALA A 12 2.11 2.96 6.04
N LEU A 13 2.68 3.02 4.83
CA LEU A 13 2.03 3.52 3.62
C LEU A 13 0.97 2.55 3.11
N GLU A 14 1.24 1.24 3.15
CA GLU A 14 0.24 0.20 2.91
C GLU A 14 -0.87 0.23 3.95
N HIS A 15 -0.56 0.47 5.22
CA HIS A 15 -1.54 0.62 6.29
C HIS A 15 -2.35 1.92 6.15
N SER A 16 -1.74 3.00 5.66
CA SER A 16 -2.44 4.24 5.33
C SER A 16 -3.35 4.06 4.11
N ARG A 17 -2.88 3.36 3.07
CA ARG A 17 -3.64 3.02 1.86
C ARG A 17 -4.81 2.09 2.18
N SER A 18 -4.55 1.03 2.94
CA SER A 18 -5.58 0.10 3.40
C SER A 18 -6.58 0.82 4.30
N GLY A 19 -6.13 1.73 5.17
CA GLY A 19 -6.98 2.57 6.00
C GLY A 19 -7.88 3.52 5.20
N LEU A 20 -7.35 4.22 4.20
CA LEU A 20 -8.12 5.11 3.32
C LEU A 20 -9.13 4.33 2.46
N ARG A 21 -8.70 3.20 1.90
CA ARG A 21 -9.56 2.30 1.12
C ARG A 21 -10.67 1.73 1.98
N ASP A 22 -10.36 1.30 3.20
CA ASP A 22 -11.34 0.83 4.16
C ASP A 22 -12.30 1.94 4.59
N ASN A 23 -11.82 3.17 4.77
CA ASN A 23 -12.69 4.28 5.12
C ASN A 23 -13.70 4.61 3.98
N HIS A 24 -13.24 4.59 2.73
CA HIS A 24 -14.11 4.75 1.57
C HIS A 24 -15.13 3.61 1.46
N ARG A 25 -14.68 2.35 1.57
CA ARG A 25 -15.56 1.16 1.57
C ARG A 25 -16.57 1.20 2.71
N ARG A 26 -16.17 1.62 3.92
CA ARG A 26 -17.09 1.83 5.06
C ARG A 26 -18.14 2.87 4.73
N THR A 27 -17.74 3.99 4.14
CA THR A 27 -18.67 5.07 3.80
C THR A 27 -19.69 4.61 2.77
N LEU A 28 -19.25 3.95 1.70
CA LEU A 28 -20.13 3.39 0.67
C LEU A 28 -21.05 2.30 1.23
N ALA A 29 -20.51 1.33 1.97
CA ALA A 29 -21.31 0.25 2.55
C ALA A 29 -22.36 0.79 3.52
N ARG A 30 -22.02 1.79 4.35
CA ARG A 30 -22.99 2.45 5.24
C ARG A 30 -24.08 3.18 4.48
N LEU A 31 -23.73 3.87 3.39
CA LEU A 31 -24.71 4.54 2.53
C LEU A 31 -25.68 3.51 1.94
N LEU A 32 -25.16 2.38 1.43
CA LEU A 32 -25.99 1.31 0.88
C LEU A 32 -26.88 0.66 1.94
N PHE A 33 -26.37 0.38 3.13
CA PHE A 33 -27.18 -0.15 4.23
C PHE A 33 -28.30 0.81 4.60
N PHE A 34 -28.02 2.12 4.63
CA PHE A 34 -29.02 3.14 4.93
C PHE A 34 -30.08 3.25 3.84
N VAL A 35 -29.67 3.28 2.56
CA VAL A 35 -30.59 3.36 1.42
C VAL A 35 -31.47 2.11 1.35
N THR A 36 -30.87 0.91 1.43
CA THR A 36 -31.61 -0.36 1.42
C THR A 36 -32.52 -0.49 2.64
N GLY A 37 -32.05 -0.12 3.83
CA GLY A 37 -32.88 -0.10 5.03
C GLY A 37 -34.07 0.85 4.90
N SER A 38 -33.87 2.06 4.36
CA SER A 38 -34.94 3.03 4.13
C SER A 38 -35.96 2.53 3.11
N ALA A 39 -35.49 1.90 2.03
CA ALA A 39 -36.37 1.28 1.03
C ALA A 39 -37.23 0.17 1.66
N LEU A 40 -36.65 -0.68 2.51
CA LEU A 40 -37.40 -1.72 3.23
C LEU A 40 -38.47 -1.15 4.17
N VAL A 41 -38.26 0.03 4.78
CA VAL A 41 -39.34 0.68 5.56
C VAL A 41 -40.51 1.06 4.66
N VAL A 42 -40.24 1.60 3.47
CA VAL A 42 -41.30 1.96 2.51
C VAL A 42 -42.07 0.72 2.09
N PHE A 43 -41.38 -0.38 1.74
CA PHE A 43 -42.02 -1.66 1.42
C PHE A 43 -42.83 -2.20 2.60
N ALA A 44 -42.32 -2.11 3.82
CA ALA A 44 -43.03 -2.58 5.00
C ALA A 44 -44.35 -1.85 5.24
N VAL A 45 -44.36 -0.52 5.03
CA VAL A 45 -45.58 0.29 5.10
C VAL A 45 -46.57 -0.15 4.02
N LEU A 46 -46.11 -0.35 2.78
CA LEU A 46 -46.95 -0.83 1.70
C LEU A 46 -47.52 -2.23 2.01
N GLN A 47 -46.72 -3.15 2.54
CA GLN A 47 -47.18 -4.51 2.87
C GLN A 47 -48.20 -4.52 4.00
N PHE A 48 -48.06 -3.62 4.98
CA PHE A 48 -49.03 -3.45 6.05
C PHE A 48 -50.40 -3.03 5.48
N PHE A 49 -50.43 -2.04 4.58
CA PHE A 49 -51.66 -1.60 3.93
C PHE A 49 -52.25 -2.62 2.95
N ASN A 50 -51.43 -3.50 2.37
CA ASN A 50 -51.86 -4.60 1.50
C ASN A 50 -52.32 -5.85 2.28
N GLY A 51 -52.38 -5.81 3.61
CA GLY A 51 -52.91 -6.91 4.42
C GLY A 51 -51.90 -8.02 4.76
N PHE A 52 -50.60 -7.77 4.59
CA PHE A 52 -49.52 -8.70 4.93
C PHE A 52 -48.69 -8.21 6.13
N PRO A 53 -49.27 -8.15 7.35
CA PRO A 53 -48.59 -7.57 8.52
C PRO A 53 -47.36 -8.37 8.97
N TRP A 54 -47.35 -9.69 8.72
CA TRP A 54 -46.20 -10.52 9.06
C TRP A 54 -44.99 -10.25 8.15
N VAL A 55 -45.20 -9.97 6.85
CA VAL A 55 -44.14 -9.56 5.92
C VAL A 55 -43.60 -8.19 6.31
N SER A 56 -44.51 -7.25 6.60
CA SER A 56 -44.15 -5.91 7.10
C SER A 56 -43.27 -5.98 8.35
N ALA A 57 -43.59 -6.85 9.32
CA ALA A 57 -42.79 -7.04 10.51
C ALA A 57 -41.37 -7.55 10.19
N ILE A 58 -41.23 -8.50 9.26
CA ILE A 58 -39.92 -9.01 8.82
C ILE A 58 -39.10 -7.91 8.13
N GLU A 59 -39.71 -7.12 7.25
CA GLU A 59 -39.04 -6.03 6.53
C GLU A 59 -38.60 -4.90 7.48
N LEU A 60 -39.41 -4.56 8.49
CA LEU A 60 -39.02 -3.61 9.55
C LEU A 60 -37.86 -4.14 10.40
N LEU A 61 -37.86 -5.43 10.74
CA LEU A 61 -36.75 -6.06 11.46
C LEU A 61 -35.47 -6.03 10.62
N ALA A 62 -35.54 -6.40 9.34
CA ALA A 62 -34.41 -6.34 8.43
C ALA A 62 -33.88 -4.91 8.25
N SER A 63 -34.78 -3.92 8.14
CA SER A 63 -34.41 -2.50 8.09
C SER A 63 -33.69 -2.05 9.36
N GLY A 64 -34.21 -2.42 10.54
CA GLY A 64 -33.55 -2.15 11.82
C GLY A 64 -32.15 -2.76 11.92
N LEU A 65 -31.98 -4.00 11.44
CA LEU A 65 -30.67 -4.67 11.36
C LEU A 65 -29.71 -3.94 10.42
N LEU A 66 -30.18 -3.44 9.28
CA LEU A 66 -29.35 -2.65 8.36
C LEU A 66 -28.95 -1.31 8.95
N PHE A 67 -29.85 -0.59 9.63
CA PHE A 67 -29.49 0.65 10.32
C PHE A 67 -28.51 0.42 11.46
N PHE A 68 -28.68 -0.64 12.24
CA PHE A 68 -27.72 -1.06 13.26
C PHE A 68 -26.37 -1.43 12.63
N GLY A 69 -26.37 -2.19 11.54
CA GLY A 69 -25.18 -2.52 10.76
C GLY A 69 -24.47 -1.25 10.30
N ALA A 70 -25.18 -0.27 9.73
CA ALA A 70 -24.62 1.00 9.26
C ALA A 70 -23.95 1.81 10.38
N GLN A 71 -24.42 1.68 11.63
CA GLN A 71 -23.72 2.25 12.78
C GLN A 71 -22.47 1.45 13.16
N ARG A 72 -22.58 0.11 13.19
CA ARG A 72 -21.46 -0.79 13.55
C ARG A 72 -20.30 -0.74 12.54
N LEU A 73 -20.58 -0.58 11.26
CA LEU A 73 -19.56 -0.48 10.21
C LEU A 73 -18.57 0.68 10.42
N LYS A 74 -18.89 1.67 11.27
CA LYS A 74 -17.95 2.74 11.65
C LYS A 74 -16.72 2.21 12.39
N THR A 75 -16.88 1.19 13.23
CA THR A 75 -15.85 0.77 14.20
C THR A 75 -15.45 -0.70 14.05
N THR A 76 -16.19 -1.50 13.28
CA THR A 76 -15.95 -2.95 13.20
C THR A 76 -14.62 -3.30 12.52
N PRO A 77 -13.80 -4.20 13.09
CA PRO A 77 -12.58 -4.70 12.44
C PRO A 77 -12.87 -5.63 11.25
N HIS A 78 -13.98 -6.39 11.29
CA HIS A 78 -14.37 -7.36 10.26
C HIS A 78 -15.24 -6.78 9.14
N LEU A 79 -14.87 -5.63 8.56
CA LEU A 79 -15.69 -4.94 7.53
C LEU A 79 -16.12 -5.85 6.37
N GLN A 80 -15.18 -6.64 5.86
CA GLN A 80 -15.39 -7.49 4.70
C GLN A 80 -16.48 -8.55 4.92
N GLN A 81 -16.53 -9.16 6.11
CA GLN A 81 -17.55 -10.16 6.45
C GLN A 81 -18.96 -9.55 6.49
N TRP A 82 -19.09 -8.31 6.99
CA TRP A 82 -20.37 -7.59 6.97
C TRP A 82 -20.83 -7.25 5.56
N ILE A 83 -19.89 -6.86 4.68
CA ILE A 83 -20.18 -6.60 3.27
C ILE A 83 -20.65 -7.89 2.57
N TYR A 84 -19.97 -9.02 2.80
CA TYR A 84 -20.38 -10.32 2.27
C TYR A 84 -21.76 -10.73 2.76
N ALA A 85 -22.00 -10.68 4.07
CA ALA A 85 -23.29 -11.04 4.65
C ALA A 85 -24.43 -10.21 4.03
N TYR A 86 -24.20 -8.92 3.82
CA TYR A 86 -25.15 -8.03 3.15
C TYR A 86 -25.35 -8.37 1.67
N LEU A 87 -24.28 -8.48 0.88
CA LEU A 87 -24.39 -8.70 -0.56
C LEU A 87 -24.98 -10.06 -0.89
N VAL A 88 -24.60 -11.12 -0.16
CA VAL A 88 -25.19 -12.45 -0.31
C VAL A 88 -26.68 -12.40 -0.01
N ALA A 89 -27.08 -11.80 1.12
CA ALA A 89 -28.50 -11.68 1.47
C ALA A 89 -29.28 -10.87 0.42
N LEU A 90 -28.71 -9.75 -0.05
CA LEU A 90 -29.30 -8.89 -1.07
C LEU A 90 -29.47 -9.60 -2.42
N PHE A 91 -28.42 -10.28 -2.89
CA PHE A 91 -28.47 -11.00 -4.16
C PHE A 91 -29.42 -12.19 -4.08
N SER A 92 -29.39 -12.96 -2.99
CA SER A 92 -30.35 -14.03 -2.75
C SER A 92 -31.79 -13.52 -2.72
N PHE A 93 -32.04 -12.37 -2.10
CA PHE A 93 -33.36 -11.74 -2.10
C PHE A 93 -33.85 -11.42 -3.51
N PHE A 94 -33.00 -10.85 -4.37
CA PHE A 94 -33.36 -10.59 -5.77
C PHE A 94 -33.61 -11.86 -6.57
N ILE A 95 -32.83 -12.93 -6.35
CA ILE A 95 -33.09 -14.23 -6.97
C ILE A 95 -34.45 -14.80 -6.52
N VAL A 96 -34.81 -14.66 -5.24
CA VAL A 96 -36.12 -15.09 -4.74
C VAL A 96 -37.25 -14.30 -5.39
N ILE A 97 -37.11 -12.98 -5.56
CA ILE A 97 -38.09 -12.16 -6.29
C ILE A 97 -38.27 -12.67 -7.73
N MET A 98 -37.18 -13.02 -8.41
CA MET A 98 -37.22 -13.52 -9.79
C MET A 98 -37.88 -14.90 -9.93
N LEU A 99 -37.95 -15.68 -8.84
CA LEU A 99 -38.60 -16.99 -8.79
C LEU A 99 -40.11 -16.90 -8.46
N LEU A 100 -40.64 -15.71 -8.17
CA LEU A 100 -42.07 -15.54 -7.92
C LEU A 100 -42.86 -15.62 -9.24
N PRO A 101 -44.02 -16.30 -9.28
CA PRO A 101 -44.82 -16.53 -10.51
C PRO A 101 -45.14 -15.25 -11.30
N ASP A 102 -45.39 -14.14 -10.61
CA ASP A 102 -45.75 -12.84 -11.21
C ASP A 102 -44.56 -11.87 -11.22
N ALA A 103 -43.32 -12.37 -11.27
CA ALA A 103 -42.14 -11.54 -11.29
C ALA A 103 -42.12 -10.63 -12.52
N SER A 104 -41.92 -9.33 -12.28
CA SER A 104 -41.74 -8.35 -13.36
C SER A 104 -40.44 -8.63 -14.11
N ILE A 105 -40.46 -8.52 -15.45
CA ILE A 105 -39.26 -8.56 -16.28
C ILE A 105 -38.22 -7.51 -15.81
N ALA A 106 -38.68 -6.38 -15.26
CA ALA A 106 -37.82 -5.33 -14.73
C ALA A 106 -36.97 -5.80 -13.52
N ALA A 107 -37.39 -6.84 -12.80
CA ALA A 107 -36.62 -7.39 -11.69
C ALA A 107 -35.25 -7.93 -12.14
N PHE A 108 -35.15 -8.42 -13.38
CA PHE A 108 -33.92 -8.97 -13.93
C PHE A 108 -32.83 -7.93 -14.21
N VAL A 109 -33.17 -6.64 -14.26
CA VAL A 109 -32.18 -5.55 -14.34
C VAL A 109 -31.22 -5.59 -13.15
N TRP A 110 -31.66 -6.08 -11.99
CA TRP A 110 -30.80 -6.24 -10.81
C TRP A 110 -29.63 -7.21 -11.02
N VAL A 111 -29.76 -8.19 -11.92
CA VAL A 111 -28.65 -9.08 -12.31
C VAL A 111 -27.49 -8.26 -12.87
N LEU A 112 -27.78 -7.21 -13.65
CA LEU A 112 -26.77 -6.31 -14.22
C LEU A 112 -26.11 -5.42 -13.17
N MET A 113 -26.75 -5.19 -12.03
CA MET A 113 -26.20 -4.37 -10.93
C MET A 113 -25.31 -5.17 -9.98
N MET A 114 -25.36 -6.51 -10.00
CA MET A 114 -24.57 -7.38 -9.11
C MET A 114 -23.05 -7.16 -9.24
N PRO A 115 -22.46 -7.09 -10.46
CA PRO A 115 -21.04 -6.76 -10.62
C PRO A 115 -20.68 -5.40 -10.03
N VAL A 116 -21.53 -4.39 -10.26
CA VAL A 116 -21.27 -3.02 -9.82
C VAL A 116 -21.15 -2.98 -8.30
N LEU A 117 -22.12 -3.56 -7.59
CA LEU A 117 -22.14 -3.60 -6.13
C LEU A 117 -21.00 -4.47 -5.56
N ALA A 118 -20.72 -5.61 -6.17
CA ALA A 118 -19.70 -6.53 -5.71
C ALA A 118 -18.29 -5.95 -5.87
N TYR A 119 -17.93 -5.42 -7.04
CA TYR A 119 -16.60 -4.84 -7.29
C TYR A 119 -16.38 -3.56 -6.46
N LEU A 120 -17.38 -2.68 -6.37
CA LEU A 120 -17.25 -1.43 -5.63
C LEU A 120 -16.98 -1.64 -4.13
N LEU A 121 -17.56 -2.71 -3.55
CA LEU A 121 -17.45 -2.98 -2.11
C LEU A 121 -16.39 -4.02 -1.75
N LEU A 122 -16.10 -5.01 -2.60
CA LEU A 122 -15.18 -6.11 -2.31
C LEU A 122 -13.87 -6.03 -3.08
N GLY A 123 -13.79 -5.22 -4.14
CA GLY A 123 -12.63 -5.12 -5.02
C GLY A 123 -12.59 -6.21 -6.10
N LYS A 124 -11.49 -6.27 -6.85
CA LYS A 124 -11.34 -7.06 -8.08
C LYS A 124 -11.62 -8.56 -7.89
N CYS A 125 -10.85 -9.24 -7.05
CA CYS A 125 -10.93 -10.70 -6.90
C CYS A 125 -12.24 -11.14 -6.23
N GLU A 126 -12.54 -10.55 -5.08
CA GLU A 126 -13.72 -10.93 -4.29
C GLU A 126 -15.03 -10.52 -4.93
N GLY A 127 -15.05 -9.36 -5.61
CA GLY A 127 -16.19 -8.91 -6.40
C GLY A 127 -16.51 -9.89 -7.53
N MET A 128 -15.50 -10.38 -8.25
CA MET A 128 -15.66 -11.38 -9.31
C MET A 128 -16.19 -12.70 -8.78
N ILE A 129 -15.60 -13.22 -7.69
CA ILE A 129 -15.99 -14.50 -7.08
C ILE A 129 -17.45 -14.47 -6.64
N LEU A 130 -17.92 -13.33 -6.14
CA LEU A 130 -19.31 -13.19 -5.70
C LEU A 130 -20.29 -12.91 -6.84
N SER A 131 -19.96 -12.02 -7.79
CA SER A 131 -20.93 -11.59 -8.80
C SER A 131 -21.24 -12.67 -9.84
N VAL A 132 -20.22 -13.42 -10.31
CA VAL A 132 -20.39 -14.38 -11.41
C VAL A 132 -21.40 -15.49 -11.07
N PRO A 133 -21.32 -16.19 -9.92
CA PRO A 133 -22.27 -17.24 -9.60
C PRO A 133 -23.71 -16.73 -9.53
N PHE A 134 -23.94 -15.58 -8.89
CA PHE A 134 -25.28 -15.00 -8.77
C PHE A 134 -25.84 -14.54 -10.11
N MET A 135 -25.00 -14.00 -11.00
CA MET A 135 -25.42 -13.66 -12.35
C MET A 135 -25.81 -14.90 -13.16
N VAL A 136 -25.02 -15.97 -13.07
CA VAL A 136 -25.33 -17.24 -13.75
C VAL A 136 -26.66 -17.79 -13.25
N VAL A 137 -26.88 -17.79 -11.93
CA VAL A 137 -28.16 -18.22 -11.35
C VAL A 137 -29.31 -17.33 -11.85
N GLY A 138 -29.14 -16.00 -11.86
CA GLY A 138 -30.16 -15.07 -12.38
C GLY A 138 -30.50 -15.30 -13.85
N LEU A 139 -29.50 -15.60 -14.68
CA LEU A 139 -29.68 -15.95 -16.10
C LEU A 139 -30.38 -17.29 -16.29
N VAL A 140 -30.06 -18.29 -15.45
CA VAL A 140 -30.73 -19.59 -15.44
C VAL A 140 -32.20 -19.43 -15.05
N VAL A 141 -32.48 -18.64 -14.02
CA VAL A 141 -33.86 -18.31 -13.61
C VAL A 141 -34.59 -17.60 -14.75
N TYR A 142 -33.96 -16.61 -15.39
CA TYR A 142 -34.54 -15.93 -16.55
C TYR A 142 -34.92 -16.93 -17.66
N TYR A 143 -34.02 -17.87 -17.99
CA TYR A 143 -34.23 -18.85 -19.05
C TYR A 143 -35.39 -19.81 -18.77
N PHE A 144 -35.49 -20.32 -17.54
CA PHE A 144 -36.51 -21.32 -17.18
C PHE A 144 -37.86 -20.71 -16.81
N PHE A 145 -37.88 -19.51 -16.25
CA PHE A 145 -39.06 -18.95 -15.60
C PHE A 145 -39.86 -18.00 -16.50
N LEU A 146 -39.19 -17.31 -17.44
CA LEU A 146 -39.87 -16.60 -18.50
C LEU A 146 -40.05 -17.57 -19.68
N GLU A 147 -41.24 -18.15 -19.82
CA GLU A 147 -41.63 -19.06 -20.93
C GLU A 147 -41.53 -18.42 -22.35
N THR A 148 -40.92 -17.24 -22.47
CA THR A 148 -40.78 -16.44 -23.68
C THR A 148 -39.59 -16.82 -24.55
N VAL A 149 -38.62 -17.60 -24.04
CA VAL A 149 -37.39 -17.99 -24.78
C VAL A 149 -37.66 -18.90 -25.99
N GLY A 150 -38.86 -19.48 -26.09
CA GLY A 150 -39.32 -20.18 -27.30
C GLY A 150 -39.64 -19.26 -28.48
N THR A 151 -39.70 -17.94 -28.26
CA THR A 151 -39.98 -16.93 -29.29
C THR A 151 -38.71 -16.16 -29.67
N ALA A 152 -38.66 -15.66 -30.90
CA ALA A 152 -37.52 -14.85 -31.36
C ALA A 152 -37.27 -13.61 -30.48
N HIS A 153 -38.33 -12.99 -29.95
CA HIS A 153 -38.21 -11.82 -29.05
C HIS A 153 -37.59 -12.20 -27.70
N GLY A 154 -38.03 -13.29 -27.07
CA GLY A 154 -37.45 -13.73 -25.79
C GLY A 154 -35.98 -14.19 -25.91
N MET A 155 -35.60 -14.77 -27.05
CA MET A 155 -34.18 -15.07 -27.34
C MET A 155 -33.34 -13.81 -27.47
N ILE A 156 -33.87 -12.75 -28.09
CA ILE A 156 -33.20 -11.45 -28.20
C ILE A 156 -33.00 -10.85 -26.80
N ASP A 157 -34.03 -10.88 -25.94
CA ASP A 157 -33.93 -10.32 -24.59
C ASP A 157 -32.93 -11.10 -23.72
N LEU A 158 -32.91 -12.43 -23.81
CA LEU A 158 -31.91 -13.26 -23.14
C LEU A 158 -30.49 -12.93 -23.63
N LEU A 159 -30.29 -12.84 -24.95
CA LEU A 159 -29.00 -12.52 -25.53
C LEU A 159 -28.52 -11.12 -25.09
N ASN A 160 -29.43 -10.14 -25.07
CA ASN A 160 -29.15 -8.80 -24.58
C ASN A 160 -28.75 -8.82 -23.11
N MET A 161 -29.45 -9.58 -22.26
CA MET A 161 -29.11 -9.65 -20.84
C MET A 161 -27.76 -10.32 -20.59
N VAL A 162 -27.45 -11.40 -21.31
CA VAL A 162 -26.14 -12.05 -21.27
C VAL A 162 -25.05 -11.08 -21.74
N LEU A 163 -25.25 -10.42 -22.88
CA LEU A 163 -24.28 -9.48 -23.45
C LEU A 163 -24.03 -8.30 -22.51
N CYS A 164 -25.08 -7.64 -22.02
CA CYS A 164 -24.98 -6.55 -21.06
C CYS A 164 -24.32 -7.00 -19.75
N GLY A 165 -24.65 -8.20 -19.27
CA GLY A 165 -24.04 -8.78 -18.07
C GLY A 165 -22.53 -8.99 -18.24
N VAL A 166 -22.12 -9.63 -19.33
CA VAL A 166 -20.70 -9.86 -19.66
C VAL A 166 -19.97 -8.53 -19.83
N LEU A 167 -20.55 -7.57 -20.56
CA LEU A 167 -19.95 -6.25 -20.74
C LEU A 167 -19.81 -5.51 -19.41
N MET A 168 -20.82 -5.56 -18.55
CA MET A 168 -20.76 -4.95 -17.22
C MET A 168 -19.66 -5.60 -16.36
N GLN A 169 -19.56 -6.93 -16.40
CA GLN A 169 -18.53 -7.67 -15.68
C GLN A 169 -17.11 -7.28 -16.16
N VAL A 170 -16.89 -7.24 -17.47
CA VAL A 170 -15.60 -6.84 -18.05
C VAL A 170 -15.29 -5.38 -17.72
N PHE A 171 -16.27 -4.49 -17.88
CA PHE A 171 -16.09 -3.07 -17.61
C PHE A 171 -15.74 -2.81 -16.14
N MET A 172 -16.46 -3.43 -15.21
CA MET A 172 -16.15 -3.31 -13.77
C MET A 172 -14.79 -3.88 -13.42
N HIS A 173 -14.38 -4.99 -14.04
CA HIS A 173 -13.06 -5.58 -13.85
C HIS A 173 -11.93 -4.65 -14.33
N MET A 174 -12.08 -4.11 -15.54
CA MET A 174 -11.12 -3.17 -16.12
C MET A 174 -11.08 -1.86 -15.33
N TYR A 175 -12.23 -1.36 -14.87
CA TYR A 175 -12.31 -0.13 -14.09
C TYR A 175 -11.53 -0.26 -12.77
N GLU A 176 -11.75 -1.36 -12.04
CA GLU A 176 -11.06 -1.56 -10.76
C GLU A 176 -9.56 -1.80 -10.95
N GLU A 177 -9.16 -2.51 -12.01
CA GLU A 177 -7.74 -2.65 -12.38
C GLU A 177 -7.08 -1.30 -12.71
N ARG A 178 -7.72 -0.47 -13.54
CA ARG A 178 -7.22 0.87 -13.87
C ARG A 178 -7.11 1.77 -12.65
N ARG A 179 -8.06 1.65 -11.72
CA ARG A 179 -8.04 2.39 -10.47
C ARG A 179 -6.88 1.95 -9.59
N GLU A 180 -6.64 0.64 -9.45
CA GLU A 180 -5.50 0.10 -8.71
C GLU A 180 -4.17 0.55 -9.32
N GLU A 181 -4.04 0.52 -10.65
CA GLU A 181 -2.87 1.04 -11.38
C GLU A 181 -2.67 2.54 -11.16
N ALA A 182 -3.74 3.35 -11.23
CA ALA A 182 -3.65 4.79 -11.05
C ALA A 182 -3.24 5.17 -9.62
N GLU A 183 -3.80 4.48 -8.62
CA GLU A 183 -3.38 4.63 -7.22
C GLU A 183 -1.90 4.29 -7.05
N GLN A 184 -1.43 3.18 -7.64
CA GLN A 184 -0.02 2.80 -7.62
C GLN A 184 0.85 3.87 -8.29
N ARG A 185 0.46 4.36 -9.47
CA ARG A 185 1.21 5.41 -10.18
C ARG A 185 1.28 6.71 -9.38
N LEU A 186 0.24 7.08 -8.64
CA LEU A 186 0.29 8.27 -7.78
C LEU A 186 1.29 8.09 -6.63
N VAL A 187 1.35 6.89 -6.04
CA VAL A 187 2.39 6.54 -5.06
C VAL A 187 3.78 6.56 -5.70
N ASP A 188 3.91 5.96 -6.87
CA ASP A 188 5.15 5.91 -7.63
C ASP A 188 5.58 7.28 -8.17
N MET A 189 4.68 8.25 -8.33
CA MET A 189 4.97 9.64 -8.72
C MET A 189 5.40 10.49 -7.53
N ALA A 190 5.01 10.12 -6.31
CA ALA A 190 5.55 10.71 -5.08
C ALA A 190 6.95 10.13 -4.81
N GLN A 191 7.89 10.25 -5.75
CA GLN A 191 9.25 9.70 -5.65
C GLN A 191 10.17 10.48 -4.71
N THR A 192 9.74 11.68 -4.32
CA THR A 192 10.54 12.62 -3.56
C THR A 192 9.94 12.86 -2.18
N ASP A 193 10.82 13.07 -1.21
CA ASP A 193 10.46 13.56 0.10
C ASP A 193 10.09 15.05 -0.01
N ALA A 194 8.86 15.40 0.38
CA ALA A 194 8.34 16.75 0.20
C ALA A 194 9.13 17.82 0.98
N LEU A 195 9.83 17.43 2.05
CA LEU A 195 10.61 18.36 2.88
C LEU A 195 11.96 18.68 2.25
N THR A 196 12.71 17.64 1.87
CA THR A 196 14.11 17.75 1.43
C THR A 196 14.28 17.77 -0.09
N GLY A 197 13.27 17.35 -0.85
CA GLY A 197 13.33 17.20 -2.30
C GLY A 197 14.13 15.98 -2.78
N LEU A 198 14.74 15.22 -1.86
CA LEU A 198 15.50 14.00 -2.17
C LEU A 198 14.58 12.83 -2.51
N ALA A 199 15.14 11.70 -2.96
CA ALA A 199 14.36 10.48 -3.10
C ALA A 199 13.71 10.10 -1.76
N ASN A 200 12.44 9.71 -1.75
CA ASN A 200 11.85 9.14 -0.56
C ASN A 200 12.34 7.69 -0.34
N ARG A 201 11.98 7.10 0.80
CA ARG A 201 12.36 5.73 1.14
C ARG A 201 12.01 4.70 0.05
N ALA A 202 10.81 4.77 -0.52
CA ALA A 202 10.35 3.82 -1.54
C ALA A 202 11.21 3.91 -2.82
N ASN A 203 11.44 5.13 -3.31
CA ASN A 203 12.27 5.37 -4.48
C ASN A 203 13.75 5.00 -4.22
N PHE A 204 14.26 5.27 -3.01
CA PHE A 204 15.62 4.87 -2.63
C PHE A 204 15.78 3.34 -2.62
N GLN A 205 14.83 2.60 -2.03
CA GLN A 205 14.84 1.14 -2.02
C GLN A 205 14.76 0.56 -3.44
N SER A 206 13.87 1.09 -4.29
CA SER A 206 13.78 0.69 -5.70
C SER A 206 15.09 0.96 -6.44
N THR A 207 15.73 2.10 -6.17
CA THR A 207 17.03 2.45 -6.75
C THR A 207 18.14 1.51 -6.27
N LEU A 208 18.12 1.10 -4.99
CA LEU A 208 19.08 0.12 -4.45
C LEU A 208 18.92 -1.24 -5.14
N ALA A 209 17.68 -1.74 -5.24
CA ALA A 209 17.40 -3.01 -5.92
C ALA A 209 17.87 -3.00 -7.38
N ARG A 210 17.63 -1.89 -8.10
CA ARG A 210 18.14 -1.71 -9.47
C ARG A 210 19.68 -1.69 -9.50
N THR A 211 20.31 -1.02 -8.55
CA THR A 211 21.78 -0.94 -8.45
C THR A 211 22.40 -2.31 -8.22
N ILE A 212 21.82 -3.12 -7.34
CA ILE A 212 22.26 -4.50 -7.09
C ILE A 212 22.20 -5.31 -8.39
N ALA A 213 21.05 -5.31 -9.08
CA ALA A 213 20.89 -6.04 -10.33
C ALA A 213 21.84 -5.57 -11.45
N GLU A 214 22.19 -4.28 -11.49
CA GLU A 214 23.17 -3.74 -12.42
C GLU A 214 24.60 -4.18 -12.07
N CYS A 215 24.97 -4.11 -10.79
CA CYS A 215 26.27 -4.52 -10.28
C CYS A 215 26.51 -6.03 -10.42
N GLU A 216 25.47 -6.86 -10.23
CA GLU A 216 25.53 -8.31 -10.48
C GLU A 216 25.85 -8.62 -11.95
N ARG A 217 25.22 -7.90 -12.89
CA ARG A 217 25.46 -8.11 -14.33
C ARG A 217 26.83 -7.62 -14.78
N ASN A 218 27.28 -6.49 -14.25
CA ASN A 218 28.47 -5.80 -14.75
C ASN A 218 29.74 -6.12 -13.94
N GLY A 219 29.61 -6.80 -12.80
CA GLY A 219 30.71 -7.08 -11.87
C GLY A 219 31.26 -5.83 -11.15
N SER A 220 30.52 -4.73 -11.16
CA SER A 220 30.92 -3.47 -10.50
C SER A 220 30.51 -3.45 -9.02
N GLY A 221 31.24 -2.67 -8.22
CA GLY A 221 30.96 -2.48 -6.80
C GLY A 221 30.19 -1.18 -6.51
N PHE A 222 29.52 -1.13 -5.36
CA PHE A 222 28.96 0.10 -4.81
C PHE A 222 29.02 0.07 -3.28
N ALA A 223 28.94 1.24 -2.65
CA ALA A 223 28.80 1.37 -1.20
C ALA A 223 27.40 1.86 -0.84
N LEU A 224 26.73 1.16 0.07
CA LEU A 224 25.52 1.61 0.74
C LEU A 224 25.93 2.32 2.03
N VAL A 225 25.46 3.55 2.20
CA VAL A 225 25.67 4.31 3.44
C VAL A 225 24.33 4.65 4.07
N VAL A 226 24.23 4.40 5.37
CA VAL A 226 23.13 4.88 6.21
C VAL A 226 23.67 5.96 7.11
N MET A 227 23.01 7.11 7.11
CA MET A 227 23.39 8.31 7.84
C MET A 227 22.25 8.69 8.79
N ASP A 228 22.60 9.20 9.96
CA ASP A 228 21.65 9.75 10.92
C ASP A 228 22.22 11.01 11.57
N ILE A 229 21.35 12.02 11.73
CA ILE A 229 21.72 13.29 12.36
C ILE A 229 21.76 13.11 13.88
N ASP A 230 22.94 13.34 14.45
CA ASP A 230 23.17 13.17 15.87
C ASP A 230 22.38 14.20 16.68
N HIS A 231 21.72 13.72 17.73
CA HIS A 231 20.95 14.56 18.66
C HIS A 231 19.84 15.38 17.99
N PHE A 232 19.31 14.96 16.83
CA PHE A 232 18.26 15.69 16.11
C PHE A 232 17.02 15.99 16.97
N LYS A 233 16.62 15.05 17.83
CA LYS A 233 15.51 15.25 18.77
C LYS A 233 15.74 16.45 19.70
N LEU A 234 16.98 16.71 20.15
CA LEU A 234 17.29 17.85 21.00
C LEU A 234 17.03 19.18 20.28
N VAL A 235 17.31 19.24 18.96
CA VAL A 235 17.01 20.42 18.14
C VAL A 235 15.50 20.67 18.09
N ASN A 236 14.72 19.63 17.83
CA ASN A 236 13.25 19.73 17.82
C ASN A 236 12.69 20.14 19.19
N ASP A 237 13.18 19.53 20.26
CA ASP A 237 12.70 19.78 21.62
C ASP A 237 13.07 21.20 22.10
N THR A 238 14.18 21.77 21.60
CA THR A 238 14.68 23.10 22.05
C THR A 238 14.17 24.25 21.18
N LEU A 239 14.08 24.05 19.86
CA LEU A 239 13.82 25.10 18.87
C LEU A 239 12.54 24.88 18.06
N GLY A 240 11.83 23.78 18.31
CA GLY A 240 10.61 23.40 17.60
C GLY A 240 10.86 22.61 16.31
N HIS A 241 9.80 21.98 15.81
CA HIS A 241 9.85 21.13 14.62
C HIS A 241 10.24 21.90 13.35
N ASP A 242 9.86 23.17 13.22
CA ASP A 242 10.22 23.99 12.05
C ASP A 242 11.73 24.22 11.92
N ALA A 243 12.44 24.32 13.06
CA ALA A 243 13.89 24.40 13.10
C ALA A 243 14.54 23.07 12.69
N GLY A 244 13.98 21.93 13.14
CA GLY A 244 14.42 20.60 12.69
C GLY A 244 14.21 20.40 11.20
N ASP A 245 13.08 20.85 10.66
CA ASP A 245 12.81 20.84 9.23
C ASP A 245 13.82 21.68 8.44
N HIS A 246 14.21 22.84 8.98
CA HIS A 246 15.26 23.66 8.40
C HIS A 246 16.63 22.95 8.38
N VAL A 247 16.97 22.22 9.46
CA VAL A 247 18.17 21.38 9.50
C VAL A 247 18.13 20.30 8.43
N LEU A 248 17.02 19.55 8.32
CA LEU A 248 16.87 18.47 7.35
C LEU A 248 17.01 18.96 5.90
N ARG A 249 16.42 20.11 5.55
CA ARG A 249 16.59 20.73 4.22
C ARG A 249 18.05 21.04 3.93
N ASN A 250 18.74 21.67 4.87
CA ASN A 250 20.15 22.05 4.70
C ASN A 250 21.07 20.83 4.59
N ILE A 251 20.80 19.78 5.37
CA ILE A 251 21.54 18.52 5.27
C ILE A 251 21.30 17.88 3.91
N GLY A 252 20.05 17.80 3.45
CA GLY A 252 19.73 17.27 2.13
C GLY A 252 20.47 18.01 1.02
N GLN A 253 20.48 19.34 1.06
CA GLN A 253 21.24 20.17 0.12
C GLN A 253 22.76 19.89 0.19
N CYS A 254 23.33 19.80 1.40
CA CYS A 254 24.75 19.50 1.59
C CYS A 254 25.15 18.14 0.98
N LEU A 255 24.27 17.13 1.07
CA LEU A 255 24.50 15.83 0.46
C LEU A 255 24.46 15.94 -1.07
N THR A 256 23.42 16.58 -1.63
CA THR A 256 23.28 16.72 -3.09
C THR A 256 24.41 17.53 -3.73
N GLU A 257 24.91 18.57 -3.06
CA GLU A 257 26.02 19.40 -3.57
C GLU A 257 27.35 18.64 -3.65
N ARG A 258 27.57 17.64 -2.78
CA ARG A 258 28.85 16.90 -2.71
C ARG A 258 28.85 15.61 -3.53
N LEU A 259 27.70 14.98 -3.69
CA LEU A 259 27.54 13.71 -4.40
C LEU A 259 27.51 13.92 -5.92
N ARG A 260 27.93 12.90 -6.67
CA ARG A 260 27.91 12.94 -8.13
C ARG A 260 26.51 12.62 -8.65
N THR A 261 26.22 12.97 -9.90
CA THR A 261 24.95 12.64 -10.57
C THR A 261 24.68 11.13 -10.64
N THR A 262 25.73 10.31 -10.62
CA THR A 262 25.64 8.84 -10.61
C THR A 262 25.28 8.27 -9.25
N ASP A 263 25.58 9.01 -8.18
CA ASP A 263 25.25 8.59 -6.82
C ASP A 263 23.77 8.86 -6.55
N SER A 264 23.20 8.15 -5.59
CA SER A 264 21.79 8.34 -5.22
C SER A 264 21.68 8.65 -3.74
N VAL A 265 20.82 9.60 -3.39
CA VAL A 265 20.56 9.99 -2.01
C VAL A 265 19.06 10.07 -1.78
N GLY A 266 18.62 9.56 -0.63
CA GLY A 266 17.22 9.61 -0.23
C GLY A 266 17.04 9.74 1.27
N ARG A 267 15.88 10.25 1.69
CA ARG A 267 15.49 10.30 3.09
C ARG A 267 14.68 9.05 3.44
N LEU A 268 15.19 8.26 4.39
CA LEU A 268 14.61 6.97 4.78
C LEU A 268 13.46 7.13 5.78
N GLY A 269 13.49 8.22 6.56
CA GLY A 269 12.45 8.60 7.51
C GLY A 269 13.05 9.39 8.68
N GLY A 270 12.27 10.29 9.30
CA GLY A 270 12.78 11.10 10.42
C GLY A 270 14.05 11.87 10.05
N GLU A 271 15.13 11.59 10.77
CA GLU A 271 16.48 12.13 10.61
C GLU A 271 17.46 11.23 9.84
N GLU A 272 16.98 10.13 9.26
CA GLU A 272 17.79 9.12 8.58
C GLU A 272 17.86 9.34 7.07
N PHE A 273 19.06 9.25 6.52
CA PHE A 273 19.36 9.36 5.10
C PHE A 273 20.08 8.11 4.60
N GLY A 274 19.78 7.72 3.36
CA GLY A 274 20.45 6.65 2.64
C GLY A 274 21.23 7.22 1.47
N LEU A 275 22.41 6.67 1.24
CA LEU A 275 23.25 7.01 0.08
C LEU A 275 23.70 5.73 -0.63
N ILE A 276 23.72 5.77 -1.96
CA ILE A 276 24.26 4.73 -2.84
C ILE A 276 25.39 5.37 -3.64
N LEU A 277 26.62 5.00 -3.32
CA LEU A 277 27.82 5.50 -3.96
C LEU A 277 28.26 4.47 -5.00
N ARG A 278 28.17 4.82 -6.28
CA ARG A 278 28.43 3.86 -7.37
C ARG A 278 29.90 3.89 -7.77
N ASP A 279 30.42 2.73 -8.17
CA ASP A 279 31.77 2.58 -8.71
C ASP A 279 32.86 3.17 -7.79
N VAL A 280 32.74 2.87 -6.49
CA VAL A 280 33.62 3.40 -5.44
C VAL A 280 34.31 2.26 -4.70
N LYS A 281 35.60 2.43 -4.44
CA LYS A 281 36.35 1.51 -3.57
C LYS A 281 36.02 1.80 -2.09
N PRO A 282 36.14 0.82 -1.19
CA PRO A 282 35.85 1.02 0.23
C PRO A 282 36.58 2.21 0.88
N ALA A 283 37.86 2.40 0.55
CA ALA A 283 38.66 3.52 1.08
C ALA A 283 38.12 4.88 0.58
N ASP A 284 37.86 5.00 -0.72
CA ASP A 284 37.34 6.22 -1.33
C ASP A 284 35.94 6.57 -0.79
N ALA A 285 35.11 5.55 -0.52
CA ALA A 285 33.80 5.73 0.09
C ALA A 285 33.92 6.27 1.52
N PHE A 286 34.87 5.73 2.30
CA PHE A 286 35.14 6.20 3.65
C PHE A 286 35.62 7.65 3.66
N GLU A 287 36.61 7.99 2.82
CA GLU A 287 37.13 9.37 2.71
C GLU A 287 36.03 10.35 2.30
N LEU A 288 35.19 9.99 1.32
CA LEU A 288 34.06 10.82 0.90
C LEU A 288 33.06 11.06 2.03
N MET A 289 32.74 10.03 2.81
CA MET A 289 31.83 10.16 3.94
C MET A 289 32.44 10.95 5.09
N ASP A 290 33.75 10.83 5.33
CA ASP A 290 34.43 11.58 6.38
C ASP A 290 34.52 13.06 6.03
N GLU A 291 34.76 13.39 4.76
CA GLU A 291 34.69 14.77 4.27
C GLU A 291 33.28 15.35 4.43
N LEU A 292 32.23 14.57 4.09
CA LEU A 292 30.84 14.99 4.29
C LEU A 292 30.52 15.20 5.77
N ARG A 293 31.01 14.32 6.64
CA ARG A 293 30.87 14.46 8.09
C ARG A 293 31.50 15.75 8.59
N GLU A 294 32.72 16.07 8.18
CA GLU A 294 33.40 17.31 8.58
C GLU A 294 32.68 18.56 8.06
N ARG A 295 32.20 18.53 6.80
CA ARG A 295 31.40 19.62 6.24
C ARG A 295 30.12 19.87 7.04
N ILE A 296 29.41 18.80 7.43
CA ILE A 296 28.19 18.92 8.24
C ILE A 296 28.53 19.47 9.62
N ALA A 297 29.55 18.92 10.29
CA ALA A 297 29.95 19.36 11.63
C ALA A 297 30.49 20.80 11.68
N GLY A 298 31.16 21.23 10.61
CA GLY A 298 31.71 22.58 10.47
C GLY A 298 30.70 23.65 10.05
N ARG A 299 29.49 23.24 9.62
CA ARG A 299 28.47 24.17 9.14
C ARG A 299 27.60 24.64 10.29
N GLU A 300 27.59 25.96 10.50
CA GLU A 300 26.63 26.61 11.40
C GLU A 300 25.38 27.02 10.60
N LEU A 301 24.22 26.50 11.00
CA LEU A 301 22.95 26.78 10.38
C LEU A 301 22.23 27.86 11.17
N HIS A 302 21.90 28.98 10.54
CA HIS A 302 21.14 30.04 11.19
C HIS A 302 19.64 29.80 11.00
N TYR A 303 18.88 29.82 12.11
CA TYR A 303 17.42 29.79 12.12
C TYR A 303 16.90 30.91 13.01
N GLY A 304 16.47 32.02 12.39
CA GLY A 304 16.25 33.28 13.10
C GLY A 304 17.54 33.80 13.72
N GLU A 305 17.51 34.11 15.01
CA GLU A 305 18.70 34.54 15.79
C GLU A 305 19.52 33.37 16.35
N ALA A 306 19.05 32.12 16.20
CA ALA A 306 19.73 30.95 16.76
C ALA A 306 20.74 30.35 15.76
N GLY A 307 21.96 30.08 16.23
CA GLY A 307 22.94 29.25 15.53
C GLY A 307 22.79 27.78 15.91
N ILE A 308 22.57 26.92 14.93
CA ILE A 308 22.41 25.47 15.10
C ILE A 308 23.64 24.78 14.53
N ARG A 309 24.31 23.96 15.36
CA ARG A 309 25.37 23.06 14.91
C ARG A 309 24.93 21.63 15.16
N VAL A 310 25.00 20.81 14.12
CA VAL A 310 24.66 19.39 14.17
C VAL A 310 25.83 18.57 13.64
N THR A 311 25.93 17.34 14.12
CA THR A 311 26.84 16.34 13.57
C THR A 311 26.04 15.19 13.00
N ALA A 312 26.68 14.32 12.25
CA ALA A 312 26.04 13.12 11.75
C ALA A 312 26.97 11.92 11.91
N SER A 313 26.34 10.76 12.12
CA SER A 313 27.02 9.47 12.14
C SER A 313 26.68 8.70 10.85
N PHE A 314 27.64 7.93 10.35
CA PHE A 314 27.53 7.20 9.08
C PHE A 314 27.93 5.74 9.27
N GLY A 315 27.14 4.81 8.75
CA GLY A 315 27.46 3.39 8.65
C GLY A 315 27.59 2.96 7.19
N ILE A 316 28.69 2.31 6.84
CA ILE A 316 28.99 1.92 5.45
C ILE A 316 28.96 0.40 5.31
N ALA A 317 28.24 -0.11 4.30
CA ALA A 317 28.31 -1.47 3.81
C ALA A 317 28.71 -1.50 2.33
N GLN A 318 29.61 -2.41 1.96
CA GLN A 318 30.11 -2.55 0.58
C GLN A 318 29.48 -3.75 -0.12
N TRP A 319 28.99 -3.56 -1.34
CA TRP A 319 28.63 -4.64 -2.25
C TRP A 319 29.85 -5.10 -3.07
N PRO A 320 30.02 -6.42 -3.29
CA PRO A 320 29.21 -7.55 -2.80
C PRO A 320 29.70 -8.13 -1.46
N ASP A 321 30.75 -7.56 -0.86
CA ASP A 321 31.45 -8.21 0.26
C ASP A 321 30.60 -8.32 1.54
N HIS A 322 29.65 -7.40 1.77
CA HIS A 322 28.86 -7.32 3.00
C HIS A 322 27.39 -7.77 2.85
N GLY A 323 27.01 -8.36 1.71
CA GLY A 323 25.66 -8.87 1.49
C GLY A 323 25.38 -9.14 0.01
N GLN A 324 24.43 -10.05 -0.26
CA GLN A 324 23.97 -10.39 -1.62
C GLN A 324 22.53 -9.97 -1.90
N ASP A 325 21.93 -9.21 -0.98
CA ASP A 325 20.59 -8.66 -1.09
C ASP A 325 20.51 -7.33 -0.35
N ALA A 326 19.47 -6.56 -0.66
CA ALA A 326 19.27 -5.22 -0.10
C ALA A 326 19.10 -5.23 1.43
N GLU A 327 18.39 -6.23 1.98
CA GLU A 327 18.09 -6.31 3.41
C GLU A 327 19.36 -6.56 4.22
N THR A 328 20.20 -7.51 3.78
CA THR A 328 21.49 -7.81 4.41
C THR A 328 22.42 -6.60 4.39
N LEU A 329 22.53 -5.90 3.24
CA LEU A 329 23.34 -4.69 3.15
C LEU A 329 22.87 -3.59 4.11
N PHE A 330 21.57 -3.32 4.16
CA PHE A 330 20.99 -2.35 5.09
C PHE A 330 21.27 -2.72 6.54
N CYS A 331 21.10 -3.99 6.90
CA CYS A 331 21.35 -4.50 8.25
C CYS A 331 22.82 -4.29 8.66
N VAL A 332 23.77 -4.54 7.75
CA VAL A 332 25.19 -4.29 8.02
C VAL A 332 25.48 -2.81 8.17
N ALA A 333 24.96 -1.96 7.28
CA ALA A 333 25.16 -0.51 7.34
C ALA A 333 24.57 0.08 8.63
N ASP A 334 23.36 -0.32 9.02
CA ASP A 334 22.70 0.12 10.26
C ASP A 334 23.48 -0.32 11.50
N ARG A 335 23.98 -1.56 11.53
CA ARG A 335 24.82 -2.03 12.63
C ARG A 335 26.10 -1.19 12.76
N CYS A 336 26.70 -0.78 11.64
CA CYS A 336 27.86 0.09 11.65
C CYS A 336 27.51 1.51 12.13
N LEU A 337 26.37 2.04 11.69
CA LEU A 337 25.87 3.33 12.18
C LEU A 337 25.68 3.28 13.71
N TYR A 338 25.07 2.21 14.22
CA TYR A 338 24.85 2.01 15.65
C TYR A 338 26.16 1.91 16.44
N THR A 339 27.16 1.19 15.94
CA THR A 339 28.49 1.13 16.58
C THR A 339 29.15 2.51 16.58
N GLY A 340 29.02 3.26 15.48
CA GLY A 340 29.49 4.65 15.38
C GLY A 340 28.86 5.56 16.43
N LYS A 341 27.52 5.49 16.58
CA LYS A 341 26.78 6.23 17.60
C LYS A 341 27.24 5.88 19.02
N ARG A 342 27.46 4.59 19.32
CA ARG A 342 27.95 4.14 20.64
C ARG A 342 29.38 4.55 20.95
N ALA A 343 30.22 4.68 19.92
CA ALA A 343 31.62 5.03 20.09
C ALA A 343 31.85 6.55 20.30
N GLY A 344 30.78 7.36 20.30
CA GLY A 344 30.83 8.79 20.58
C GLY A 344 30.22 9.67 19.48
N ARG A 345 29.48 9.10 18.52
CA ARG A 345 28.84 9.84 17.41
C ARG A 345 29.83 10.60 16.53
N ASN A 346 29.34 11.46 15.62
CA ASN A 346 30.13 12.27 14.69
C ASN A 346 31.28 11.47 14.05
N ARG A 347 30.96 10.36 13.39
CA ARG A 347 31.97 9.49 12.77
C ARG A 347 31.42 8.64 11.65
N VAL A 348 32.35 8.16 10.82
CA VAL A 348 32.12 7.13 9.82
C VAL A 348 32.56 5.79 10.39
N ALA A 349 31.65 4.81 10.36
CA ALA A 349 31.89 3.45 10.79
C ALA A 349 31.84 2.51 9.57
N PRO A 350 32.98 1.96 9.12
CA PRO A 350 32.99 0.97 8.06
C PRO A 350 32.57 -0.40 8.61
N ALA A 351 31.95 -1.22 7.76
CA ALA A 351 31.81 -2.64 8.03
C ALA A 351 33.20 -3.30 8.15
N GLY A 352 33.39 -4.11 9.19
CA GLY A 352 34.62 -4.88 9.36
C GLY A 352 34.80 -5.89 8.21
N PRO A 353 36.04 -6.31 7.92
CA PRO A 353 36.31 -7.26 6.84
C PRO A 353 35.50 -8.54 7.07
N VAL A 354 34.74 -8.97 6.04
CA VAL A 354 34.11 -10.28 6.06
C VAL A 354 35.22 -11.32 5.96
N HIS A 355 35.38 -12.13 7.00
CA HIS A 355 36.18 -13.35 6.89
C HIS A 355 35.51 -14.23 5.82
N ARG A 356 36.05 -14.21 4.60
CA ARG A 356 35.80 -15.27 3.63
C ARG A 356 36.39 -16.53 4.23
N ASP A 357 35.54 -17.35 4.83
CA ASP A 357 35.93 -18.71 5.16
C ASP A 357 36.27 -19.38 3.82
N ARG A 358 37.56 -19.55 3.55
CA ARG A 358 38.05 -20.30 2.40
C ARG A 358 37.74 -21.76 2.67
N SER A 359 36.51 -22.17 2.41
CA SER A 359 36.28 -23.54 1.94
C SER A 359 36.78 -23.63 0.49
N GLU A 360 38.10 -23.51 0.32
CA GLU A 360 38.79 -24.05 -0.85
C GLU A 360 38.49 -25.55 -0.83
N LYS A 361 37.59 -25.99 -1.71
CA LYS A 361 37.54 -27.38 -2.12
C LYS A 361 38.92 -27.69 -2.70
N THR A 362 39.76 -28.30 -1.86
CA THR A 362 40.92 -29.05 -2.28
C THR A 362 40.42 -30.15 -3.22
N VAL A 363 40.39 -29.85 -4.51
CA VAL A 363 40.42 -30.89 -5.55
C VAL A 363 41.83 -31.42 -5.51
N ALA A 364 42.07 -32.36 -4.60
CA ALA A 364 43.23 -33.22 -4.65
C ALA A 364 43.06 -34.10 -5.89
N GLY A 365 43.77 -33.76 -6.97
CA GLY A 365 44.17 -34.73 -7.97
C GLY A 365 45.18 -35.70 -7.34
N GLY A 366 45.07 -36.98 -7.69
CA GLY A 366 46.10 -37.97 -7.36
C GLY A 366 45.61 -39.42 -7.30
N THR A 367 45.48 -40.03 -8.47
CA THR A 367 45.90 -41.42 -8.79
C THR A 367 45.73 -42.55 -7.77
N VAL A 368 44.90 -43.54 -8.13
CA VAL A 368 45.35 -44.92 -8.41
C VAL A 368 44.64 -45.41 -9.67
#